data_AF-A0A1F3SJ16-F1
#
_entry.id   AF-A0A1F3SJ16-F1
#
_cell.length_a   1.000
_cell.length_b   1.000
_cell.length_c   1.000
_cell.angle_alpha   90.00
_cell.angle_beta   90.00
_cell.angle_gamma   90.00
#
_symmetry.space_group_name_H-M   'P 1'
#
loop_
_entity.id
_entity.type
_entity.pdbx_description
1 polymer ?
#
loop_
_entity_poly.entity_id
_entity_poly.type
_entity_poly.pdbx_seq_one_letter_code
_entity_poly.pdbx_strand_id
1 'polypeptide(L)'
;MFKSIKKKKLFKDSKLFNSKILLFFTLAISLASLFLMFRLKNVELDYEIAAITKQIDLFKTENRDLHARKARLLSSENLKKLAWKLGFVEPKSEKIIVVP
;
A
#
# COMPACT_ATOMS: atom_id res chain seq x y z
N MET A 1 -6.58 27.12 -72.58
CA MET A 1 -7.78 27.51 -71.80
C MET A 1 -7.98 26.47 -70.69
N PHE A 2 -7.36 26.71 -69.53
CA PHE A 2 -7.33 25.76 -68.41
C PHE A 2 -8.71 25.70 -67.73
N LYS A 3 -9.43 24.58 -67.87
CA LYS A 3 -10.70 24.38 -67.18
C LYS A 3 -10.38 23.88 -65.77
N SER A 4 -10.63 24.76 -64.81
CA SER A 4 -10.30 24.61 -63.41
C SER A 4 -10.92 23.37 -62.78
N ILE A 5 -10.09 22.75 -61.95
CA ILE A 5 -10.35 21.69 -61.00
C ILE A 5 -11.57 22.07 -60.13
N LYS A 6 -12.74 21.48 -60.41
CA LYS A 6 -13.91 21.56 -59.52
C LYS A 6 -13.76 20.60 -58.32
N LYS A 7 -12.76 20.85 -57.46
CA LYS A 7 -12.66 20.26 -56.10
C LYS A 7 -13.50 21.03 -55.07
N LYS A 8 -14.76 21.37 -55.39
CA LYS A 8 -15.64 22.11 -54.46
C LYS A 8 -17.07 21.55 -54.41
N LYS A 9 -17.20 20.23 -54.32
CA LYS A 9 -18.47 19.57 -54.00
C LYS A 9 -18.35 18.38 -53.05
N LEU A 10 -17.24 18.24 -52.31
CA LEU A 10 -17.08 17.18 -51.30
C LEU A 10 -17.48 17.60 -49.88
N PHE A 11 -17.84 18.88 -49.67
CA PHE A 11 -18.08 19.47 -48.34
C PHE A 11 -19.45 20.18 -48.24
N LYS A 12 -20.47 19.69 -48.94
CA LYS A 12 -21.80 20.30 -48.89
C LYS A 12 -22.94 19.31 -48.59
N ASP A 13 -22.65 18.35 -47.71
CA ASP A 13 -23.65 17.58 -46.96
C ASP A 13 -23.27 17.55 -45.47
N SER A 14 -22.91 18.72 -44.92
CA SER A 14 -22.58 18.94 -43.51
C SER A 14 -23.83 19.05 -42.62
N LYS A 15 -24.84 18.20 -42.85
CA LYS A 15 -26.08 18.17 -42.05
C LYS A 15 -26.20 16.97 -41.13
N LEU A 16 -25.22 16.05 -41.12
CA LEU A 16 -25.32 14.75 -40.45
C LEU A 16 -24.08 14.38 -39.63
N PHE A 17 -23.53 15.32 -38.84
CA PHE A 17 -23.06 14.89 -37.52
C PHE A 17 -24.33 14.52 -36.74
N ASN A 18 -24.84 13.31 -36.99
CA ASN A 18 -26.06 12.79 -36.37
C ASN A 18 -25.87 12.89 -34.85
N SER A 19 -26.70 13.65 -34.16
CA SER A 19 -26.56 13.92 -32.71
C SER A 19 -26.38 12.64 -31.89
N LYS A 20 -27.06 11.56 -32.29
CA LYS A 20 -26.92 10.23 -31.70
C LYS A 20 -25.51 9.66 -31.84
N ILE A 21 -24.89 9.77 -33.02
CA ILE A 21 -23.52 9.26 -33.26
C ILE A 21 -22.52 10.06 -32.45
N LEU A 22 -22.67 11.39 -32.39
CA LEU A 22 -21.82 12.24 -31.56
C LEU A 22 -21.93 11.85 -30.08
N LEU A 23 -23.15 11.65 -29.57
CA LEU A 23 -23.40 11.20 -28.20
C LEU A 23 -22.77 9.83 -27.91
N PHE A 24 -22.90 8.85 -28.80
CA PHE A 24 -22.27 7.54 -28.64
C PHE A 24 -20.74 7.64 -28.63
N PHE A 25 -20.14 8.47 -29.49
CA PHE A 25 -18.70 8.71 -29.47
C PHE A 25 -18.25 9.35 -28.17
N THR A 26 -18.95 10.36 -27.66
CA THR A 26 -18.59 11.01 -26.39
C THR A 26 -18.73 10.06 -25.21
N LEU A 27 -19.75 9.20 -25.20
CA LEU A 27 -19.93 8.17 -24.18
C LEU A 27 -18.84 7.10 -24.25
N ALA A 28 -18.50 6.65 -25.46
CA ALA A 28 -17.42 5.67 -25.64
C ALA A 28 -16.07 6.22 -25.17
N ILE A 29 -15.77 7.48 -25.50
CA ILE A 29 -14.53 8.15 -25.08
C ILE A 29 -14.50 8.36 -23.57
N SER A 30 -15.63 8.76 -22.95
CA SER A 30 -15.68 8.94 -21.50
C SER A 30 -15.50 7.63 -20.76
N LEU A 31 -16.15 6.54 -21.20
CA LEU A 31 -15.95 5.21 -20.62
C LEU A 31 -14.52 4.71 -20.81
N ALA A 32 -13.94 4.90 -21.99
CA ALA A 32 -12.56 4.51 -22.26
C ALA A 32 -11.57 5.27 -21.35
N SER A 33 -11.72 6.60 -21.25
CA SER A 33 -10.89 7.44 -20.39
C SER A 33 -11.02 7.03 -18.91
N LEU A 34 -12.24 6.77 -18.44
CA LEU A 34 -12.49 6.34 -17.08
C LEU A 34 -11.84 4.97 -16.81
N PHE A 35 -11.97 4.02 -17.74
CA PHE A 35 -11.33 2.71 -17.63
C PHE A 35 -9.80 2.82 -17.54
N LEU A 36 -9.19 3.64 -18.38
CA LEU A 36 -7.74 3.90 -18.34
C LEU A 36 -7.32 4.50 -16.99
N MET A 37 -8.08 5.47 -16.48
CA MET A 37 -7.81 6.11 -15.20
C MET A 37 -7.92 5.11 -14.03
N PHE A 38 -8.96 4.28 -14.02
CA PHE A 38 -9.11 3.21 -13.03
C PHE A 38 -7.96 2.21 -13.09
N ARG A 39 -7.52 1.80 -14.29
CA ARG A 39 -6.41 0.84 -14.44
C ARG A 39 -5.10 1.40 -13.90
N LEU A 40 -4.79 2.66 -14.19
CA LEU A 40 -3.59 3.30 -13.67
C LEU A 40 -3.66 3.47 -12.14
N LYS A 41 -4.82 3.86 -11.60
CA LYS A 41 -4.99 4.05 -10.16
C LYS A 41 -4.88 2.74 -9.38
N ASN A 42 -5.38 1.64 -9.94
CA ASN A 42 -5.22 0.32 -9.32
C ASN A 42 -3.74 -0.09 -9.26
N VAL A 43 -2.98 0.14 -10.34
CA VAL A 43 -1.55 -0.17 -10.36
C VAL A 43 -0.77 0.66 -9.33
N GLU A 44 -1.06 1.96 -9.22
CA GLU A 44 -0.48 2.82 -8.19
C GLU A 44 -0.80 2.31 -6.78
N LEU A 45 -2.06 1.95 -6.53
CA LEU A 45 -2.49 1.42 -5.24
C LEU A 45 -1.79 0.10 -4.90
N ASP A 46 -1.62 -0.80 -5.87
CA ASP A 46 -0.90 -2.06 -5.67
C ASP A 46 0.56 -1.82 -5.24
N TYR A 47 1.22 -0.80 -5.82
CA TYR A 47 2.57 -0.42 -5.40
C TYR A 47 2.61 0.16 -3.99
N GLU A 48 1.66 1.02 -3.64
CA GLU A 48 1.55 1.57 -2.28
C GLU A 48 1.31 0.47 -1.25
N ILE A 49 0.38 -0.46 -1.54
CA ILE A 49 0.09 -1.61 -0.69
C ILE A 49 1.36 -2.45 -0.51
N ALA A 50 2.05 -2.79 -1.60
CA ALA A 50 3.28 -3.58 -1.53
C ALA A 50 4.36 -2.90 -0.68
N ALA A 51 4.52 -1.58 -0.80
CA ALA A 51 5.46 -0.80 -0.01
C ALA A 51 5.10 -0.82 1.49
N ILE A 52 3.82 -0.64 1.83
CA ILE A 52 3.33 -0.68 3.21
C ILE A 52 3.48 -2.09 3.80
N THR A 53 3.09 -3.13 3.07
CA THR A 53 3.24 -4.52 3.52
C THR A 53 4.68 -4.86 3.85
N LYS A 54 5.63 -4.42 3.01
CA LYS A 54 7.06 -4.61 3.30
C LYS A 54 7.49 -3.95 4.61
N GLN A 55 7.00 -2.74 4.90
CA GLN A 55 7.29 -2.06 6.17
C GLN A 55 6.68 -2.80 7.35
N ILE A 56 5.45 -3.29 7.22
CA ILE A 56 4.78 -4.09 8.26
C ILE A 56 5.59 -5.36 8.56
N ASP A 57 6.07 -6.05 7.53
CA ASP A 57 6.88 -7.26 7.72
C ASP A 57 8.21 -6.96 8.43
N LEU A 58 8.87 -5.86 8.08
CA LEU A 58 10.08 -5.41 8.80
C LEU A 58 9.77 -5.14 10.27
N PHE A 59 8.76 -4.33 10.58
CA PHE A 59 8.38 -4.06 11.97
C PHE A 59 7.95 -5.32 12.72
N LYS A 60 7.32 -6.27 12.05
CA LYS A 60 6.96 -7.56 12.65
C LYS A 60 8.19 -8.37 13.02
N THR A 61 9.22 -8.40 12.16
CA THR A 61 10.50 -9.06 12.47
C THR A 61 11.23 -8.38 13.62
N GLU A 62 11.34 -7.05 13.59
CA GLU A 62 11.95 -6.26 14.67
C GLU A 62 11.23 -6.47 15.99
N ASN A 63 9.89 -6.49 15.99
CA ASN A 63 9.12 -6.70 17.20
C ASN A 63 9.34 -8.11 17.79
N ARG A 64 9.45 -9.14 16.95
CA ARG A 64 9.80 -10.49 17.41
C ARG A 64 11.19 -10.52 18.06
N ASP A 65 12.16 -9.83 17.47
CA ASP A 65 13.50 -9.73 18.03
C ASP A 65 13.52 -8.94 19.34
N LEU A 66 12.75 -7.86 19.44
CA LEU A 66 12.59 -7.09 20.67
C LEU A 66 11.93 -7.92 21.77
N HIS A 67 10.90 -8.71 21.45
CA HIS A 67 10.28 -9.63 22.40
C HIS A 67 11.27 -10.70 22.88
N ALA A 68 12.07 -11.28 21.98
CA ALA A 68 13.12 -12.24 22.34
C ALA A 68 14.19 -11.61 23.24
N ARG A 69 14.64 -10.38 22.91
CA ARG A 69 15.59 -9.62 23.74
C ARG A 69 15.00 -9.30 25.11
N LYS A 70 13.76 -8.85 25.18
CA LYS A 70 13.05 -8.58 26.44
C LYS A 70 12.98 -9.83 27.31
N ALA A 71 12.57 -10.97 26.73
CA ALA A 71 12.52 -12.24 27.44
C ALA A 71 13.92 -12.67 27.95
N ARG A 72 14.96 -12.49 27.12
CA ARG A 72 16.35 -12.75 27.52
C ARG A 72 16.79 -11.86 28.67
N LEU A 73 16.49 -10.56 28.64
CA LEU A 73 16.84 -9.62 29.71
C LEU A 73 16.10 -9.93 31.02
N LEU A 74 14.82 -10.33 30.91
CA LEU A 74 13.99 -10.76 32.04
C LEU A 74 14.21 -12.22 32.47
N SER A 75 15.18 -12.91 31.88
CA SER A 75 15.51 -14.27 32.31
C SER A 75 16.02 -14.26 33.75
N SER A 76 15.69 -15.31 34.51
CA SER A 76 16.13 -15.51 35.89
C SER A 76 17.62 -15.24 36.07
N GLU A 77 18.46 -15.73 35.14
CA GLU A 77 19.90 -15.57 35.24
C GLU A 77 20.36 -14.11 35.07
N ASN A 78 19.75 -13.36 34.13
CA ASN A 78 20.07 -11.94 33.96
C ASN A 78 19.51 -11.09 35.11
N LEU A 79 18.33 -11.44 35.64
CA LEU A 79 17.76 -10.80 36.82
C LEU A 79 18.64 -11.02 38.07
N LYS A 80 19.17 -12.23 38.28
CA LYS A 80 20.12 -12.53 39.36
C LYS A 80 21.43 -11.75 39.21
N LYS A 81 21.99 -11.70 38.00
CA LYS A 81 23.19 -10.90 37.71
C LYS A 81 22.96 -9.40 37.98
N LEU A 82 21.78 -8.88 37.64
CA LEU A 82 21.38 -7.50 37.96
C LEU A 82 21.20 -7.27 39.46
N ALA A 83 20.54 -8.20 40.16
CA ALA A 83 20.34 -8.14 41.61
C ALA A 83 21.68 -8.09 42.35
N TRP A 84 22.64 -8.96 41.98
CA TRP A 84 23.98 -8.96 42.57
C TRP A 84 24.75 -7.65 42.30
N LYS A 85 24.67 -7.10 41.09
CA LYS A 85 25.30 -5.80 40.78
C LYS A 85 24.74 -4.65 41.63
N LEU A 86 23.45 -4.72 41.95
CA LEU A 86 22.76 -3.72 42.77
C LEU A 86 22.86 -4.01 44.27
N GLY A 87 23.61 -5.04 44.68
CA GLY A 87 23.82 -5.41 46.08
C GLY A 87 22.68 -6.20 46.72
N PHE A 88 21.69 -6.64 45.94
CA PHE A 88 20.62 -7.51 46.42
C PHE A 88 21.06 -8.98 46.45
N VAL A 89 20.79 -9.66 47.55
CA VAL A 89 21.12 -11.07 47.77
C VAL A 89 19.87 -11.92 47.53
N GLU A 90 20.02 -13.02 46.79
CA GLU A 90 18.91 -13.96 46.57
C GLU A 90 18.44 -14.55 47.92
N PRO A 91 17.14 -14.45 48.25
CA PRO A 91 16.61 -14.98 49.50
C PRO A 91 16.73 -16.52 49.51
N LYS A 92 17.16 -17.08 50.64
CA LYS A 92 17.22 -18.53 50.85
C LYS A 92 15.81 -19.13 50.76
N SER A 93 15.73 -20.40 50.33
CA SER A 93 14.50 -21.18 50.11
C SER A 93 13.50 -21.11 51.28
N GLU A 94 14.01 -20.96 52.50
CA GLU A 94 13.26 -20.84 53.76
C GLU A 94 12.42 -19.56 53.88
N LYS A 95 12.69 -18.53 53.07
CA LYS A 95 12.03 -17.20 53.14
C LYS A 95 11.08 -16.93 51.97
N ILE A 96 10.81 -17.92 51.11
CA ILE A 96 9.92 -17.78 49.96
C ILE A 96 8.48 -18.05 50.42
N ILE A 97 7.64 -17.01 50.43
CA ILE A 97 6.20 -17.15 50.69
C ILE A 97 5.50 -17.35 49.35
N VAL A 98 4.95 -18.54 49.12
CA VAL A 98 4.13 -18.83 47.93
C VAL A 98 2.68 -18.49 48.29
N VAL A 99 2.11 -17.49 47.61
CA VAL A 99 0.69 -17.14 47.74
C VAL A 99 -0.08 -17.85 46.61
N PRO A 100 -1.08 -18.69 46.92
CA PRO A 100 -1.87 -19.43 45.93
C PRO A 100 -2.82 -18.53 45.13
#